data_AF-A0A6L3FDP7-F1
#
_entry.id   AF-A0A6L3FDP7-F1
#
_cell.length_a   1.000
_cell.length_b   1.000
_cell.length_c   1.000
_cell.angle_alpha   90.00
_cell.angle_beta   90.00
_cell.angle_gamma   90.00
#
_symmetry.space_group_name_H-M   'P 1'
#
loop_
_entity.id
_entity.type
_entity.pdbx_description
1 polymer ?
#
loop_
_entity_poly.entity_id
_entity_poly.type
_entity_poly.pdbx_seq_one_letter_code
_entity_poly.pdbx_strand_id
1 'polypeptide(L)'
;MTKTSTSLQRTKTTEDEKLLKSPIAEPIPFTQTDTWRVMRIMGEFVEGFESLAELGPAVTIFGSARTKPGEAQYETAVSVAQLLGEAGYTIITGGGPGIMRAGNQGAKAGNTVSVGLNIELPFEQNLNPYIDLSVDFRYFFARKTMLV
;
A
#
# COMPACT_ATOMS: atom_id res chain seq x y z
N MET A 1 40.35 -13.91 59.28
CA MET A 1 40.88 -13.32 58.04
C MET A 1 40.51 -14.26 56.89
N THR A 2 39.38 -14.00 56.21
CA THR A 2 39.29 -13.40 54.84
C THR A 2 39.82 -14.35 53.75
N LYS A 3 39.11 -14.72 52.68
CA LYS A 3 37.86 -14.26 52.03
C LYS A 3 37.29 -15.41 51.19
N THR A 4 35.96 -15.57 51.25
CA THR A 4 35.15 -16.43 50.38
C THR A 4 35.23 -15.97 48.92
N SER A 5 35.47 -16.89 48.00
CA SER A 5 35.46 -16.63 46.56
C SER A 5 34.01 -16.47 46.08
N THR A 6 33.56 -15.23 45.89
CA THR A 6 32.26 -14.94 45.27
C THR A 6 32.37 -15.16 43.76
N SER A 7 31.83 -16.27 43.27
CA SER A 7 31.62 -16.48 41.83
C SER A 7 30.60 -15.46 41.32
N LEU A 8 31.03 -14.52 40.49
CA LEU A 8 30.13 -13.63 39.75
C LEU A 8 29.29 -14.47 38.77
N GLN A 9 28.06 -14.81 39.15
CA GLN A 9 27.08 -15.32 38.19
C GLN A 9 26.77 -14.20 37.20
N ARG A 10 27.27 -14.33 35.95
CA ARG A 10 26.79 -13.50 34.83
C ARG A 10 25.31 -13.79 34.65
N THR A 11 24.46 -12.83 35.04
CA THR A 11 23.02 -12.87 34.73
C THR A 11 22.86 -12.97 33.23
N LYS A 12 22.23 -14.05 32.78
CA LYS A 12 22.01 -14.35 31.36
C LYS A 12 21.00 -13.34 30.82
N THR A 13 21.40 -12.51 29.87
CA THR A 13 20.54 -11.50 29.23
C THR A 13 19.35 -12.18 28.54
N THR A 14 18.14 -11.61 28.68
CA THR A 14 16.94 -12.15 28.02
C THR A 14 16.93 -11.84 26.52
N GLU A 15 16.10 -12.53 25.74
CA GLU A 15 15.99 -12.24 24.29
C GLU A 15 15.34 -10.87 24.04
N ASP A 16 14.35 -10.47 24.84
CA ASP A 16 13.74 -9.13 24.77
C ASP A 16 14.77 -8.02 25.04
N GLU A 17 15.62 -8.21 26.06
CA GLU A 17 16.70 -7.27 26.37
C GLU A 17 17.74 -7.18 25.24
N LYS A 18 17.91 -8.22 24.43
CA LYS A 18 18.80 -8.18 23.26
C LYS A 18 18.13 -7.48 22.09
N LEU A 19 16.84 -7.72 21.85
CA LEU A 19 16.07 -7.10 20.77
C LEU A 19 15.94 -5.59 20.94
N LEU A 20 15.68 -5.14 22.17
CA LEU A 20 15.46 -3.73 22.49
C LEU A 20 16.76 -2.90 22.58
N LYS A 21 17.93 -3.55 22.55
CA LYS A 21 19.22 -2.85 22.50
C LYS A 21 19.42 -2.25 21.12
N SER A 22 19.84 -0.99 21.07
CA SER A 22 20.19 -0.33 19.82
C SER A 22 21.24 -1.14 19.07
N PRO A 23 21.00 -1.45 17.78
CA PRO A 23 21.98 -2.19 16.99
C PRO A 23 23.28 -1.40 16.89
N ILE A 24 24.40 -2.12 16.85
CA ILE A 24 25.71 -1.55 16.54
C ILE A 24 25.66 -1.04 15.09
N ALA A 25 26.19 0.15 14.84
CA ALA A 25 26.21 0.72 13.49
C ALA A 25 27.07 -0.14 12.56
N GLU A 26 26.43 -0.88 11.66
CA GLU A 26 27.10 -1.63 10.60
C GLU A 26 27.34 -0.73 9.37
N PRO A 27 28.34 -1.04 8.52
CA PRO A 27 28.65 -0.26 7.31
C PRO A 27 27.49 -0.17 6.32
N ILE A 28 26.63 -1.19 6.27
CA ILE A 28 25.41 -1.23 5.46
C ILE A 28 24.24 -1.57 6.40
N PRO A 29 23.23 -0.71 6.54
CA PRO A 29 22.05 -1.04 7.34
C PRO A 29 21.35 -2.28 6.78
N PHE A 30 20.95 -3.22 7.64
CA PHE A 30 20.23 -4.44 7.21
C PHE A 30 18.98 -4.13 6.39
N THR A 31 18.35 -2.96 6.61
CA THR A 31 17.18 -2.47 5.88
C THR A 31 17.42 -2.22 4.39
N GLN A 32 18.68 -2.19 3.95
CA GLN A 32 19.09 -2.05 2.55
C GLN A 32 19.51 -3.38 1.90
N THR A 33 19.54 -4.47 2.66
CA THR A 33 19.93 -5.80 2.16
C THR A 33 18.80 -6.48 1.36
N ASP A 34 19.16 -7.41 0.48
CA ASP A 34 18.17 -8.16 -0.31
C ASP A 34 17.28 -9.05 0.56
N THR A 35 17.79 -9.60 1.66
CA THR A 35 16.98 -10.35 2.63
C THR A 35 15.84 -9.50 3.19
N TRP A 36 16.14 -8.26 3.56
CA TRP A 36 15.10 -7.35 4.05
C TRP A 36 14.14 -6.91 2.95
N ARG A 37 14.61 -6.76 1.71
CA ARG A 37 13.74 -6.49 0.54
C ARG A 37 12.73 -7.62 0.32
N VAL A 38 13.15 -8.88 0.41
CA VAL A 38 12.23 -10.03 0.30
C VAL A 38 11.14 -9.95 1.37
N MET A 39 11.52 -9.67 2.62
CA MET A 39 10.55 -9.51 3.71
C MET A 39 9.58 -8.36 3.48
N ARG A 40 10.05 -7.21 2.96
CA ARG A 40 9.19 -6.07 2.60
C ARG A 40 8.24 -6.40 1.45
N ILE A 41 8.71 -7.11 0.43
CA ILE A 41 7.88 -7.56 -0.69
C ILE A 41 6.78 -8.50 -0.20
N MET A 42 7.12 -9.46 0.66
CA MET A 42 6.12 -10.34 1.29
C MET A 42 5.11 -9.54 2.09
N GLY A 43 5.56 -8.53 2.85
CA GLY A 43 4.68 -7.60 3.57
C GLY A 43 3.67 -6.90 2.65
N GLU A 44 4.11 -6.35 1.52
CA GLU A 44 3.22 -5.70 0.55
C GLU A 44 2.18 -6.66 -0.05
N PHE A 45 2.54 -7.94 -0.24
CA PHE A 45 1.56 -8.96 -0.66
C PHE A 45 0.55 -9.26 0.44
N VAL A 46 0.99 -9.43 1.68
CA VAL A 46 0.09 -9.70 2.81
C VAL A 46 -0.88 -8.55 3.00
N GLU A 47 -0.38 -7.32 3.09
CA GLU A 47 -1.20 -6.12 3.25
C GLU A 47 -2.16 -5.92 2.07
N GLY A 48 -1.69 -6.12 0.84
CA GLY A 48 -2.52 -6.04 -0.36
C GLY A 48 -3.65 -7.08 -0.37
N PHE A 49 -3.36 -8.35 -0.08
CA PHE A 49 -4.40 -9.38 -0.06
C PHE A 49 -5.38 -9.20 1.10
N GLU A 50 -4.91 -8.81 2.28
CA GLU A 50 -5.76 -8.56 3.45
C GLU A 50 -6.71 -7.39 3.21
N SER A 51 -6.20 -6.26 2.71
CA SER A 51 -6.99 -5.05 2.46
C SER A 51 -8.08 -5.26 1.41
N LEU A 52 -7.85 -6.14 0.44
CA LEU A 52 -8.74 -6.36 -0.71
C LEU A 52 -9.64 -7.60 -0.56
N ALA A 53 -9.50 -8.36 0.54
CA ALA A 53 -10.14 -9.67 0.71
C ALA A 53 -11.68 -9.65 0.66
N GLU A 54 -12.30 -8.55 1.09
CA GLU A 54 -13.76 -8.44 1.26
C GLU A 54 -14.44 -7.51 0.24
N LEU A 55 -13.72 -7.06 -0.80
CA LEU A 55 -14.25 -6.08 -1.76
C LEU A 55 -15.37 -6.59 -2.68
N GLY A 56 -15.54 -7.92 -2.79
CA GLY A 56 -16.47 -8.52 -3.73
C GLY A 56 -16.05 -8.31 -5.20
N PRO A 57 -16.99 -8.38 -6.16
CA PRO A 57 -16.72 -8.13 -7.57
C PRO A 57 -16.15 -6.73 -7.79
N ALA A 58 -15.01 -6.63 -8.46
CA ALA A 58 -14.33 -5.36 -8.69
C ALA A 58 -13.93 -5.19 -10.16
N VAL A 59 -13.85 -3.94 -10.60
CA VAL A 59 -13.35 -3.55 -11.92
C VAL A 59 -12.22 -2.56 -11.77
N THR A 60 -11.07 -2.86 -12.37
CA THR A 60 -9.93 -1.96 -12.43
C THR A 60 -10.02 -1.03 -13.63
N ILE A 61 -9.93 0.29 -13.40
CA ILE A 61 -9.91 1.31 -14.44
C ILE A 61 -8.51 1.92 -14.56
N PHE A 62 -7.97 1.89 -15.79
CA PHE A 62 -6.71 2.52 -16.16
C PHE A 62 -6.93 3.67 -17.14
N GLY A 63 -6.06 4.67 -17.09
CA GLY A 63 -6.01 5.73 -18.09
C GLY A 63 -4.97 6.79 -17.77
N SER A 64 -4.97 7.84 -18.59
CA SER A 64 -4.02 8.96 -18.48
C SER A 64 -4.16 9.69 -17.13
N ALA A 65 -3.02 9.92 -16.47
CA ALA A 65 -2.93 10.78 -15.28
C ALA A 65 -3.08 12.28 -15.62
N ARG A 66 -3.03 12.64 -16.91
CA ARG A 66 -2.94 14.04 -17.38
C ARG A 66 -4.27 14.62 -17.87
N THR A 67 -5.28 13.78 -18.13
CA THR A 67 -6.61 14.20 -18.57
C THR A 67 -7.26 15.07 -17.49
N LYS A 68 -7.85 16.20 -17.86
CA LYS A 68 -8.45 17.13 -16.88
C LYS A 68 -9.96 16.95 -16.78
N PRO A 69 -10.58 17.30 -15.63
CA PRO A 69 -12.03 17.43 -15.52
C PRO A 69 -12.60 18.34 -16.62
N GLY A 70 -13.74 17.98 -17.20
CA GLY A 70 -14.36 18.67 -18.33
C GLY A 70 -13.91 18.18 -19.72
N GLU A 71 -12.83 17.40 -19.82
CA GLU A 71 -12.49 16.72 -21.08
C GLU A 71 -13.42 15.53 -21.32
N ALA A 72 -13.81 15.27 -22.58
CA ALA A 72 -14.75 14.21 -22.93
C ALA A 72 -14.34 12.82 -22.39
N GLN A 73 -13.04 12.52 -22.39
CA GLN A 73 -12.51 11.26 -21.84
C GLN A 73 -12.68 11.18 -20.31
N TYR A 74 -12.52 12.30 -19.60
CA TYR A 74 -12.71 12.35 -18.15
C TYR A 74 -14.17 12.09 -17.81
N GLU A 75 -15.09 12.83 -18.43
CA GLU A 75 -16.53 12.69 -18.17
C GLU A 75 -17.04 11.29 -18.53
N THR A 76 -16.53 10.72 -19.63
CA THR A 76 -16.85 9.33 -20.00
C THR A 76 -16.38 8.35 -18.92
N ALA A 77 -15.17 8.51 -18.38
CA ALA A 77 -14.66 7.65 -17.32
C ALA A 77 -15.48 7.76 -16.02
N VAL A 78 -15.93 8.98 -15.67
CA VAL A 78 -16.85 9.19 -14.53
C VAL A 78 -18.15 8.42 -14.77
N SER A 79 -18.80 8.60 -15.93
CA SER A 79 -20.07 7.93 -16.23
C SER A 79 -19.95 6.40 -16.26
N VAL A 80 -18.88 5.86 -16.86
CA VAL A 80 -18.64 4.42 -16.88
C VAL A 80 -18.46 3.87 -15.46
N ALA A 81 -17.64 4.51 -14.64
CA ALA A 81 -17.41 4.07 -13.26
C ALA A 81 -18.67 4.17 -12.39
N GLN A 82 -19.50 5.19 -12.61
CA GLN A 82 -20.80 5.32 -11.95
C GLN A 82 -21.72 4.15 -12.31
N LEU A 83 -21.89 3.85 -13.61
CA LEU A 83 -22.76 2.76 -14.06
C LEU A 83 -22.28 1.39 -13.55
N LEU A 84 -20.97 1.17 -13.49
CA LEU A 84 -20.39 -0.04 -12.90
C LEU A 84 -20.66 -0.12 -11.39
N GLY A 85 -20.55 1.00 -10.68
CA GLY A 85 -20.88 1.07 -9.26
C GLY A 85 -22.36 0.77 -8.98
N GLU A 86 -23.26 1.36 -9.76
CA GLU A 86 -24.71 1.10 -9.69
C GLU A 86 -25.05 -0.37 -10.00
N ALA A 87 -24.22 -1.05 -10.80
CA ALA A 87 -24.33 -2.48 -11.08
C ALA A 87 -23.71 -3.39 -9.99
N GLY A 88 -23.18 -2.82 -8.91
CA GLY A 88 -22.64 -3.57 -7.77
C GLY A 88 -21.17 -3.94 -7.88
N TYR A 89 -20.41 -3.29 -8.77
CA TYR A 89 -18.96 -3.48 -8.84
C TYR A 89 -18.22 -2.44 -7.98
N THR A 90 -17.22 -2.89 -7.23
CA THR A 90 -16.21 -2.03 -6.62
C THR A 90 -15.30 -1.46 -7.72
N ILE A 91 -14.89 -0.20 -7.60
CA ILE A 91 -13.99 0.43 -8.58
C ILE A 91 -12.59 0.52 -8.00
N ILE A 92 -11.62 -0.08 -8.70
CA ILE A 92 -10.20 -0.03 -8.36
C ILE A 92 -9.48 0.86 -9.37
N THR A 93 -8.62 1.75 -8.89
CA THR A 93 -7.73 2.55 -9.74
C THR A 93 -6.32 2.58 -9.16
N GLY A 94 -5.41 3.25 -9.87
CA GLY A 94 -4.08 3.56 -9.36
C GLY A 94 -4.00 4.71 -8.36
N GLY A 95 -5.12 5.34 -7.99
CA GLY A 95 -5.21 6.39 -6.96
C GLY A 95 -4.76 7.80 -7.38
N GLY A 96 -4.10 7.94 -8.53
CA GLY A 96 -3.56 9.21 -9.02
C GLY A 96 -4.59 10.15 -9.68
N PRO A 97 -4.13 11.21 -10.36
CA PRO A 97 -4.99 12.17 -11.05
C PRO A 97 -5.55 11.63 -12.38
N GLY A 98 -6.23 12.51 -13.12
CA GLY A 98 -6.79 12.22 -14.44
C GLY A 98 -7.86 11.13 -14.43
N ILE A 99 -7.73 10.15 -15.32
CA ILE A 99 -8.73 9.09 -15.48
C ILE A 99 -8.86 8.23 -14.22
N MET A 100 -7.79 8.05 -13.44
CA MET A 100 -7.88 7.35 -12.15
C MET A 100 -8.81 8.11 -11.20
N ARG A 101 -8.59 9.43 -11.07
CA ARG A 101 -9.49 10.32 -10.31
C ARG A 101 -10.93 10.28 -10.85
N ALA A 102 -11.12 10.26 -12.16
CA ALA A 102 -12.45 10.16 -12.78
C ALA A 102 -13.16 8.85 -12.39
N GLY A 103 -12.43 7.73 -12.42
CA GLY A 103 -12.95 6.42 -11.98
C GLY A 103 -13.38 6.43 -10.51
N ASN A 104 -12.53 6.95 -9.62
CA ASN A 104 -12.88 7.06 -8.20
C ASN A 104 -14.05 8.03 -7.96
N GLN A 105 -14.13 9.14 -8.71
CA GLN A 105 -15.25 10.07 -8.64
C GLN A 105 -16.57 9.42 -9.08
N GLY A 106 -16.54 8.65 -10.18
CA GLY A 106 -17.72 7.92 -10.65
C GLY A 106 -18.16 6.83 -9.67
N ALA A 107 -17.21 6.14 -9.03
CA ALA A 107 -17.50 5.17 -7.97
C ALA A 107 -18.31 5.79 -6.81
N LYS A 108 -17.93 7.00 -6.39
CA LYS A 108 -18.67 7.78 -5.39
C LYS A 108 -20.08 8.13 -5.85
N ALA A 109 -20.24 8.54 -7.09
CA ALA A 109 -21.56 8.84 -7.66
C ALA A 109 -22.45 7.59 -7.74
N GLY A 110 -21.86 6.43 -8.03
CA GLY A 110 -22.55 5.13 -8.06
C GLY A 110 -22.72 4.46 -6.70
N ASN A 111 -22.37 5.14 -5.60
CA ASN A 111 -22.48 4.66 -4.22
C ASN A 111 -21.81 3.30 -3.97
N THR A 112 -20.65 3.06 -4.60
CA THR A 112 -19.83 1.86 -4.44
C THR A 112 -18.49 2.19 -3.78
N VAL A 113 -17.75 1.16 -3.33
CA VAL A 113 -16.41 1.33 -2.75
C VAL A 113 -15.44 1.80 -3.83
N SER A 114 -14.68 2.84 -3.49
CA SER A 114 -13.67 3.44 -4.36
C SER A 114 -12.27 3.14 -3.82
N VAL A 115 -11.50 2.34 -4.55
CA VAL A 115 -10.18 1.86 -4.13
C VAL A 115 -9.07 2.55 -4.92
N GLY A 116 -7.98 2.91 -4.23
CA GLY A 116 -6.76 3.46 -4.82
C GLY A 116 -5.54 2.65 -4.42
N LEU A 117 -4.96 1.92 -5.39
CA LEU A 117 -3.69 1.23 -5.19
C LEU A 117 -2.56 2.16 -5.60
N ASN A 118 -1.97 2.87 -4.63
CA ASN A 118 -0.94 3.87 -4.88
C ASN A 118 0.42 3.22 -5.17
N ILE A 119 1.34 3.98 -5.75
CA ILE A 119 2.73 3.55 -5.92
C ILE A 119 3.68 4.65 -5.49
N GLU A 120 4.72 4.29 -4.76
CA GLU A 120 5.75 5.22 -4.34
C GLU A 120 6.50 5.76 -5.57
N LEU A 121 6.32 7.06 -5.84
CA LEU A 121 7.03 7.81 -6.85
C LEU A 121 7.82 8.97 -6.22
N PRO A 122 8.95 9.39 -6.83
CA PRO A 122 9.74 10.53 -6.37
C PRO A 122 9.00 11.89 -6.54
N PHE A 123 7.98 11.92 -7.39
CA PHE A 123 7.09 13.04 -7.65
C PHE A 123 5.70 12.45 -7.92
N GLU A 124 4.63 13.12 -7.45
CA GLU A 124 3.22 12.69 -7.62
C GLU A 124 2.75 11.64 -6.58
N GLN A 125 2.49 12.08 -5.35
CA GLN A 125 2.09 11.24 -4.20
C GLN A 125 0.67 11.50 -3.68
N ASN A 126 -0.07 12.45 -4.28
CA ASN A 126 -1.37 12.82 -3.73
C ASN A 126 -2.45 11.88 -4.27
N LEU A 127 -2.93 10.99 -3.40
CA LEU A 127 -4.18 10.27 -3.59
C LEU A 127 -5.30 11.26 -3.90
N ASN A 128 -6.14 10.92 -4.87
CA ASN A 128 -7.28 11.76 -5.21
C ASN A 128 -8.37 11.69 -4.11
N PRO A 129 -9.20 12.74 -3.94
CA PRO A 129 -10.10 12.88 -2.78
C PRO A 129 -11.32 11.94 -2.80
N TYR A 130 -11.47 11.11 -3.83
CA TYR A 130 -12.63 10.23 -3.99
C TYR A 130 -12.37 8.79 -3.55
N ILE A 131 -11.23 8.52 -2.92
CA ILE A 131 -10.81 7.18 -2.49
C ILE A 131 -11.33 6.91 -1.08
N ASP A 132 -11.92 5.73 -0.88
CA ASP A 132 -12.35 5.20 0.41
C ASP A 132 -11.28 4.34 1.06
N LEU A 133 -10.68 3.46 0.25
CA LEU A 133 -9.68 2.49 0.67
C LEU A 133 -8.43 2.70 -0.16
N SER A 134 -7.29 2.90 0.50
CA SER A 134 -5.99 3.04 -0.15
C SER A 134 -5.01 2.00 0.34
N VAL A 135 -4.23 1.44 -0.58
CA VAL A 135 -3.07 0.59 -0.26
C VAL A 135 -1.84 1.19 -0.94
N ASP A 136 -0.79 1.44 -0.17
CA ASP A 136 0.45 2.04 -0.65
C ASP A 136 1.48 0.96 -0.99
N PHE A 137 1.91 0.91 -2.25
CA PHE A 137 2.96 0.01 -2.67
C PHE A 137 4.26 0.74 -2.91
N ARG A 138 5.39 0.05 -2.72
CA ARG A 138 6.71 0.52 -3.15
C ARG A 138 7.21 -0.32 -4.32
N TYR A 139 6.75 -1.55 -4.46
CA TYR A 139 7.13 -2.44 -5.55
C TYR A 139 6.03 -2.54 -6.63
N PHE A 140 6.35 -2.08 -7.84
CA PHE A 140 5.42 -2.08 -8.98
C PHE A 140 4.77 -3.43 -9.26
N PHE A 141 5.50 -4.54 -9.10
CA PHE A 141 4.99 -5.88 -9.40
C PHE A 141 4.00 -6.37 -8.34
N ALA A 142 4.18 -6.00 -7.07
CA ALA A 142 3.22 -6.31 -6.01
C ALA A 142 1.89 -5.60 -6.31
N ARG A 143 1.95 -4.28 -6.56
CA ARG A 143 0.80 -3.49 -7.02
C ARG A 143 0.12 -4.06 -8.26
N LYS A 144 0.91 -4.45 -9.28
CA LYS A 144 0.37 -5.01 -10.53
C LYS A 144 -0.41 -6.29 -10.29
N THR A 145 0.01 -7.10 -9.32
CA THR A 145 -0.69 -8.33 -8.95
C THR A 145 -2.06 -8.03 -8.33
N MET A 146 -2.19 -6.93 -7.58
CA MET A 146 -3.45 -6.53 -6.95
C MET A 146 -4.45 -5.86 -7.91
N LEU A 147 -4.02 -5.54 -9.13
CA LEU A 147 -4.85 -4.89 -10.15
C LEU A 147 -5.53 -5.89 -11.09
N VAL A 148 -5.26 -7.19 -10.95
CA VAL A 148 -5.72 -8.29 -11.83
C VAL A 148 -6.52 -9.35 -11.09
#